data_AF-A0A897MLF6-F1
#
_entry.id   AF-A0A897MLF6-F1
#
_cell.length_a   1.000
_cell.length_b   1.000
_cell.length_c   1.000
_cell.angle_alpha   90.00
_cell.angle_beta   90.00
_cell.angle_gamma   90.00
#
_symmetry.space_group_name_H-M   'P 1'
#
loop_
_entity.id
_entity.type
_entity.pdbx_description
1 polymer ?
#
loop_
_entity_poly.entity_id
_entity_poly.type
_entity_poly.pdbx_seq_one_letter_code
_entity_poly.pdbx_strand_id
1 'polypeptide(L)'
;MLKPVITVIIVACSYRDMRDDRPTTDDRTRLNRRSYLRTAGTVGAALGTGSLLSGIATATEIHLGEEGLQDGDDAGEYLANHIGDNREIVIPAGTYQYSTRAFTRGHSSGYADLVVRGEGEFGDVVFEHPDGYSFSEVIAANGGDVLVDNIVWRGVAGGNGNVTIRAHGGDEVTLRRIARPDGSNDHGEGVYVRPEHAGVANFEHCWLENFTDNGLYGSAPAGSHGNDGAVNVTGGLYKNNNIANIRIGGSNSTIEGATVVLTDEQRGLWGSSRAVNMRGIWVREGTGSNGHDITIRDCDVYNELPYAPIEIHPRSGGGSGVVEDTRVYNEGGAASIRHRGGDWSGQDNHATGSGNLRIETGTNNCEGPRCDIASDTPRVPIGDREGGPATAELPDMDPHLVTFITAEDSPVSEYRFVADGPIDALSDTPYDSPSGNAVRATSNYEITREDDEHVAEGSSANGYGDAFEVYGAISEASVDSEDMVIELDGDRVDADELVERTQPEEADDDETGGNYDETDGSDDTDGDPSPADDEQSDSDDDSLSNVIVVDGSASDDVSQYVLTVSGELERSEAHTSIVNEGLAWDALPSNVSEDRAIGVVGEGADGYRYTGNVISVEVRGNAALRIDREG
;
A
#
# COMPACT_ATOMS: atom_id res chain seq x y z
N MET A 1 -13.42 39.92 -33.29
CA MET A 1 -12.27 39.36 -32.57
C MET A 1 -12.58 37.90 -32.34
N LEU A 2 -11.75 37.00 -32.87
CA LEU A 2 -11.89 35.55 -32.69
C LEU A 2 -11.27 35.20 -31.32
N LYS A 3 -12.04 34.56 -30.43
CA LYS A 3 -11.54 34.01 -29.16
C LYS A 3 -10.59 32.83 -29.47
N PRO A 4 -9.52 32.60 -28.70
CA PRO A 4 -8.65 31.45 -28.92
C PRO A 4 -9.37 30.18 -28.45
N VAL A 5 -9.71 29.31 -29.39
CA VAL A 5 -10.05 27.91 -29.09
C VAL A 5 -8.72 27.16 -29.08
N ILE A 6 -8.27 26.71 -27.91
CA ILE A 6 -7.13 25.80 -27.81
C ILE A 6 -7.68 24.39 -28.03
N THR A 7 -7.52 23.85 -29.24
CA THR A 7 -7.78 22.44 -29.53
C THR A 7 -6.49 21.67 -29.31
N VAL A 8 -6.39 20.92 -28.22
CA VAL A 8 -5.30 19.95 -27.99
C VAL A 8 -5.76 18.61 -28.57
N ILE A 9 -5.09 18.15 -29.64
CA ILE A 9 -5.30 16.79 -30.19
C ILE A 9 -4.11 15.94 -29.73
N ILE A 10 -4.35 15.05 -28.77
CA ILE A 10 -3.38 14.01 -28.38
C ILE A 10 -3.66 12.77 -29.23
N VAL A 11 -2.68 12.34 -30.03
CA VAL A 11 -2.76 11.11 -30.83
C VAL A 11 -2.06 10.00 -30.06
N ALA A 12 -2.83 9.03 -29.55
CA ALA A 12 -2.28 7.82 -28.95
C ALA A 12 -2.00 6.75 -30.04
N CYS A 13 -0.84 6.12 -29.96
CA CYS A 13 -0.42 5.02 -30.83
C CYS A 13 -1.20 3.74 -30.49
N SER A 14 -1.91 3.17 -31.48
CA SER A 14 -2.70 1.95 -31.37
C SER A 14 -1.83 0.68 -31.27
N TYR A 15 -2.04 -0.14 -30.23
CA TYR A 15 -1.59 -1.54 -30.17
C TYR A 15 -2.56 -2.44 -30.95
N ARG A 16 -2.03 -3.41 -31.69
CA ARG A 16 -2.76 -4.18 -32.70
C ARG A 16 -3.29 -5.49 -32.12
N ASP A 17 -4.61 -5.63 -32.20
CA ASP A 17 -5.49 -6.76 -31.85
C ASP A 17 -4.97 -8.16 -32.28
N MET A 18 -4.93 -9.10 -31.32
CA MET A 18 -4.89 -10.55 -31.59
C MET A 18 -6.17 -11.20 -31.07
N ARG A 19 -6.97 -11.64 -32.03
CA ARG A 19 -8.28 -12.28 -31.96
C ARG A 19 -8.38 -13.50 -31.05
N ASP A 20 -9.45 -13.45 -30.24
CA ASP A 20 -10.52 -14.43 -30.00
C ASP A 20 -10.30 -15.88 -30.48
N ASP A 21 -10.26 -16.80 -29.51
CA ASP A 21 -10.76 -18.17 -29.67
C ASP A 21 -11.45 -18.60 -28.36
N ARG A 22 -12.79 -18.56 -28.34
CA ARG A 22 -13.61 -19.25 -27.33
C ARG A 22 -13.69 -20.74 -27.64
N PRO A 23 -13.92 -21.57 -26.61
CA PRO A 23 -15.21 -22.25 -26.61
C PRO A 23 -15.96 -22.17 -25.29
N THR A 24 -17.26 -22.07 -25.47
CA THR A 24 -18.39 -22.11 -24.54
C THR A 24 -18.48 -23.43 -23.74
N THR A 25 -18.82 -23.37 -22.45
CA THR A 25 -20.12 -23.84 -21.89
C THR A 25 -20.20 -23.66 -20.37
N ASP A 26 -21.19 -22.86 -19.96
CA ASP A 26 -22.16 -23.08 -18.87
C ASP A 26 -21.65 -23.45 -17.45
N ASP A 27 -21.47 -22.43 -16.62
CA ASP A 27 -21.88 -22.50 -15.20
C ASP A 27 -22.43 -21.15 -14.73
N ARG A 28 -23.61 -20.79 -15.26
CA ARG A 28 -24.42 -19.71 -14.71
C ARG A 28 -25.09 -20.24 -13.44
N THR A 29 -24.51 -19.99 -12.25
CA THR A 29 -25.22 -19.75 -10.97
C THR A 29 -24.24 -19.66 -9.77
N ARG A 30 -23.25 -18.76 -9.80
CA ARG A 30 -22.61 -18.26 -8.57
C ARG A 30 -22.26 -16.78 -8.77
N LEU A 31 -23.25 -15.91 -8.56
CA LEU A 31 -23.01 -14.48 -8.45
C LEU A 31 -22.05 -14.26 -7.27
N ASN A 32 -20.90 -13.67 -7.62
CA ASN A 32 -19.73 -13.44 -6.78
C ASN A 32 -20.08 -12.69 -5.49
N ARG A 33 -19.65 -13.25 -4.36
CA ARG A 33 -19.65 -12.64 -3.01
C ARG A 33 -18.45 -11.71 -2.78
N ARG A 34 -17.73 -11.30 -3.84
CA ARG A 34 -16.45 -10.57 -3.79
C ARG A 34 -16.58 -9.06 -3.43
N SER A 35 -17.62 -8.66 -2.72
CA SER A 35 -17.97 -7.24 -2.58
C SER A 35 -17.87 -6.67 -1.15
N TYR A 36 -17.46 -7.44 -0.14
CA TYR A 36 -17.54 -6.98 1.25
C TYR A 36 -16.23 -6.55 1.92
N LEU A 37 -15.06 -6.72 1.30
CA LEU A 37 -13.76 -6.52 2.01
C LEU A 37 -12.85 -5.41 1.47
N ARG A 38 -13.35 -4.48 0.65
CA ARG A 38 -12.56 -3.31 0.20
C ARG A 38 -12.95 -1.97 0.84
N THR A 39 -13.82 -1.95 1.85
CA THR A 39 -14.26 -0.70 2.48
C THR A 39 -14.51 -0.91 3.97
N ALA A 40 -13.44 -1.05 4.74
CA ALA A 40 -13.47 -0.96 6.20
C ALA A 40 -12.42 0.07 6.63
N GLY A 41 -12.80 1.34 6.52
CA GLY A 41 -12.12 2.54 7.01
C GLY A 41 -13.15 3.68 7.01
N THR A 42 -13.60 4.07 8.21
CA THR A 42 -14.10 5.41 8.65
C THR A 42 -15.07 6.22 7.75
N VAL A 43 -16.24 6.80 8.12
CA VAL A 43 -17.07 7.04 9.32
C VAL A 43 -18.54 7.23 8.84
N GLY A 44 -19.53 6.98 9.70
CA GLY A 44 -20.96 7.03 9.37
C GLY A 44 -21.64 8.40 9.24
N ALA A 45 -22.79 8.39 8.54
CA ALA A 45 -23.95 9.25 8.79
C ALA A 45 -25.21 8.60 8.15
N ALA A 46 -26.37 8.82 8.76
CA ALA A 46 -27.59 8.03 8.57
C ALA A 46 -28.61 8.61 7.55
N LEU A 47 -29.52 7.70 7.12
CA LEU A 47 -30.89 7.88 6.61
C LEU A 47 -31.13 8.01 5.09
N GLY A 48 -32.01 7.15 4.53
CA GLY A 48 -32.71 7.50 3.28
C GLY A 48 -33.36 6.43 2.37
N THR A 49 -34.18 5.50 2.89
CA THR A 49 -35.33 4.81 2.20
C THR A 49 -35.18 4.06 0.86
N GLY A 50 -35.60 2.78 0.84
CA GLY A 50 -36.26 2.15 -0.33
C GLY A 50 -35.96 0.68 -0.60
N SER A 51 -36.76 -0.24 -0.05
CA SER A 51 -36.64 -1.71 -0.17
C SER A 51 -36.63 -2.26 -1.61
N LEU A 52 -35.72 -3.20 -1.86
CA LEU A 52 -35.99 -4.57 -2.35
C LEU A 52 -34.65 -5.33 -2.53
N LEU A 53 -34.27 -6.18 -1.57
CA LEU A 53 -33.68 -7.51 -1.78
C LEU A 53 -33.45 -8.23 -0.44
N SER A 54 -33.61 -9.54 -0.49
CA SER A 54 -33.83 -10.46 0.61
C SER A 54 -32.57 -10.67 1.49
N GLY A 55 -32.68 -10.37 2.78
CA GLY A 55 -31.91 -10.99 3.87
C GLY A 55 -30.40 -11.16 3.67
N ILE A 56 -29.67 -10.06 3.59
CA ILE A 56 -28.24 -10.06 3.89
C ILE A 56 -28.14 -9.74 5.39
N ALA A 57 -27.67 -10.71 6.19
CA ALA A 57 -27.31 -10.40 7.56
C ALA A 57 -26.08 -9.51 7.49
N THR A 58 -26.21 -8.24 7.90
CA THR A 58 -25.05 -7.38 8.14
C THR A 58 -24.22 -8.04 9.24
N ALA A 59 -22.89 -8.09 9.08
CA ALA A 59 -22.01 -8.58 10.14
C ALA A 59 -22.34 -7.83 11.44
N THR A 60 -22.42 -8.55 12.55
CA THR A 60 -22.65 -7.88 13.83
C THR A 60 -21.32 -7.36 14.33
N GLU A 61 -21.15 -6.04 14.28
CA GLU A 61 -20.00 -5.32 14.83
C GLU A 61 -20.05 -5.33 16.36
N ILE A 62 -18.90 -5.56 16.99
CA ILE A 62 -18.70 -5.64 18.43
C ILE A 62 -17.42 -4.86 18.76
N HIS A 63 -17.55 -3.75 19.49
CA HIS A 63 -16.39 -3.00 20.01
C HIS A 63 -16.04 -3.52 21.40
N LEU A 64 -14.87 -4.12 21.56
CA LEU A 64 -14.47 -4.73 22.83
C LEU A 64 -14.32 -3.69 23.95
N GLY A 65 -13.98 -2.44 23.63
CA GLY A 65 -13.97 -1.34 24.60
C GLY A 65 -15.34 -1.06 25.21
N GLU A 66 -16.41 -1.16 24.41
CA GLU A 66 -17.79 -1.02 24.89
C GLU A 66 -18.24 -2.25 25.71
N GLU A 67 -17.70 -3.42 25.39
CA GLU A 67 -17.87 -4.66 26.18
C GLU A 67 -17.04 -4.67 27.47
N GLY A 68 -16.22 -3.62 27.71
CA GLY A 68 -15.51 -3.38 28.95
C GLY A 68 -14.03 -3.76 28.95
N LEU A 69 -13.45 -4.13 27.80
CA LEU A 69 -12.01 -4.38 27.66
C LEU A 69 -11.22 -3.11 27.98
N GLN A 70 -10.25 -3.20 28.89
CA GLN A 70 -9.34 -2.12 29.26
C GLN A 70 -7.89 -2.52 29.02
N ASP A 71 -7.01 -1.52 28.90
CA ASP A 71 -5.56 -1.73 28.81
C ASP A 71 -5.06 -2.64 29.95
N GLY A 72 -4.23 -3.63 29.60
CA GLY A 72 -3.73 -4.65 30.52
C GLY A 72 -4.65 -5.86 30.77
N ASP A 73 -5.91 -5.84 30.32
CA ASP A 73 -6.80 -7.01 30.41
C ASP A 73 -6.35 -8.16 29.47
N ASP A 74 -6.89 -9.37 29.65
CA ASP A 74 -6.66 -10.50 28.74
C ASP A 74 -7.57 -10.39 27.50
N ALA A 75 -7.06 -9.79 26.42
CA ALA A 75 -7.80 -9.66 25.16
C ALA A 75 -8.22 -11.03 24.58
N GLY A 76 -7.44 -12.08 24.85
CA GLY A 76 -7.77 -13.43 24.43
C GLY A 76 -9.08 -13.96 25.04
N GLU A 77 -9.37 -13.60 26.29
CA GLU A 77 -10.60 -14.01 26.98
C GLU A 77 -11.83 -13.29 26.41
N TYR A 78 -11.71 -11.98 26.17
CA TYR A 78 -12.77 -11.21 25.50
C TYR A 78 -13.02 -11.74 24.09
N LEU A 79 -11.97 -11.88 23.27
CA LEU A 79 -12.10 -12.39 21.92
C LEU A 79 -12.75 -13.78 21.88
N ALA A 80 -12.35 -14.69 22.78
CA ALA A 80 -12.93 -16.04 22.84
C ALA A 80 -14.45 -16.04 23.09
N ASN A 81 -14.98 -15.02 23.77
CA ASN A 81 -16.41 -14.88 24.06
C ASN A 81 -17.21 -14.31 22.88
N HIS A 82 -16.57 -13.52 22.00
CA HIS A 82 -17.23 -12.79 20.93
C HIS A 82 -16.99 -13.37 19.52
N ILE A 83 -15.89 -14.07 19.31
CA ILE A 83 -15.54 -14.71 18.03
C ILE A 83 -16.62 -15.73 17.61
N GLY A 84 -17.16 -15.52 16.40
CA GLY A 84 -18.19 -16.35 15.81
C GLY A 84 -18.42 -16.01 14.34
N ASP A 85 -19.37 -16.69 13.70
CA ASP A 85 -19.69 -16.44 12.30
C ASP A 85 -20.44 -15.12 12.13
N ASN A 86 -20.24 -14.43 10.99
CA ASN A 86 -20.90 -13.18 10.62
C ASN A 86 -20.67 -12.07 11.67
N ARG A 87 -19.42 -11.92 12.11
CA ARG A 87 -19.02 -10.97 13.15
C ARG A 87 -17.90 -10.06 12.66
N GLU A 88 -17.94 -8.83 13.11
CA GLU A 88 -16.80 -7.93 13.11
C GLU A 88 -16.48 -7.58 14.56
N ILE A 89 -15.24 -7.78 14.96
CA ILE A 89 -14.78 -7.54 16.32
C ILE A 89 -13.68 -6.50 16.25
N VAL A 90 -13.88 -5.42 16.99
CA VAL A 90 -13.04 -4.24 16.97
C VAL A 90 -12.37 -4.12 18.34
N ILE A 91 -11.04 -4.16 18.35
CA ILE A 91 -10.22 -4.08 19.55
C ILE A 91 -9.71 -2.64 19.66
N PRO A 92 -10.01 -1.88 20.73
CA PRO A 92 -9.47 -0.54 20.90
C PRO A 92 -7.94 -0.56 20.97
N ALA A 93 -7.32 0.57 20.63
CA ALA A 93 -5.88 0.77 20.86
C ALA A 93 -5.52 0.51 22.34
N GLY A 94 -4.43 -0.21 22.55
CA GLY A 94 -3.96 -0.60 23.88
C GLY A 94 -3.02 -1.79 23.86
N THR A 95 -2.41 -2.04 25.00
CA THR A 95 -1.56 -3.19 25.28
C THR A 95 -2.29 -4.16 26.20
N TYR A 96 -2.53 -5.37 25.71
CA TYR A 96 -3.34 -6.38 26.38
C TYR A 96 -2.51 -7.61 26.70
N GLN A 97 -2.82 -8.27 27.81
CA GLN A 97 -2.36 -9.63 28.00
C GLN A 97 -3.03 -10.53 26.97
N TYR A 98 -2.31 -11.55 26.51
CA TYR A 98 -2.84 -12.54 25.59
C TYR A 98 -2.51 -13.93 26.11
N SER A 99 -3.26 -14.34 27.13
CA SER A 99 -3.05 -15.62 27.81
C SER A 99 -4.10 -16.66 27.41
N THR A 100 -5.26 -16.21 26.93
CA THR A 100 -6.34 -17.10 26.52
C THR A 100 -6.38 -17.27 25.01
N ARG A 101 -6.52 -18.51 24.54
CA ARG A 101 -6.69 -18.79 23.11
C ARG A 101 -8.05 -18.28 22.63
N ALA A 102 -8.05 -17.37 21.66
CA ALA A 102 -9.26 -16.74 21.14
C ALA A 102 -9.96 -17.57 20.06
N PHE A 103 -9.21 -18.14 19.11
CA PHE A 103 -9.77 -18.89 17.99
C PHE A 103 -9.98 -20.35 18.40
N THR A 104 -11.05 -20.60 19.16
CA THR A 104 -11.35 -21.89 19.79
C THR A 104 -11.84 -22.97 18.83
N ARG A 105 -12.35 -22.61 17.66
CA ARG A 105 -12.77 -23.58 16.64
C ARG A 105 -11.57 -24.25 16.00
N GLY A 106 -11.72 -25.53 15.66
CA GLY A 106 -10.67 -26.29 14.98
C GLY A 106 -10.66 -26.03 13.47
N HIS A 107 -9.59 -26.46 12.80
CA HIS A 107 -9.42 -26.35 11.36
C HIS A 107 -10.56 -26.94 10.52
N SER A 108 -11.30 -27.92 11.04
CA SER A 108 -12.42 -28.53 10.30
C SER A 108 -13.70 -27.71 10.40
N SER A 109 -13.90 -26.99 11.49
CA SER A 109 -15.11 -26.19 11.72
C SER A 109 -14.95 -24.78 11.17
N GLY A 110 -13.80 -24.13 11.37
CA GLY A 110 -13.55 -22.75 10.92
C GLY A 110 -14.62 -21.73 11.35
N TYR A 111 -14.55 -20.55 10.75
CA TYR A 111 -15.49 -19.46 10.88
C TYR A 111 -15.97 -19.03 9.50
N ALA A 112 -17.21 -18.57 9.39
CA ALA A 112 -17.76 -17.96 8.20
C ALA A 112 -17.89 -16.45 8.42
N ASP A 113 -17.28 -15.65 7.55
CA ASP A 113 -17.43 -14.18 7.51
C ASP A 113 -17.10 -13.53 8.88
N LEU A 114 -15.85 -13.67 9.31
CA LEU A 114 -15.33 -13.14 10.58
C LEU A 114 -14.24 -12.09 10.32
N VAL A 115 -14.38 -10.91 10.92
CA VAL A 115 -13.34 -9.88 11.00
C VAL A 115 -12.92 -9.69 12.46
N VAL A 116 -11.63 -9.69 12.72
CA VAL A 116 -11.04 -9.28 14.01
C VAL A 116 -10.01 -8.20 13.69
N ARG A 117 -10.25 -6.95 14.10
CA ARG A 117 -9.37 -5.83 13.76
C ARG A 117 -9.02 -4.96 14.96
N GLY A 118 -7.78 -4.51 15.04
CA GLY A 118 -7.38 -3.42 15.91
C GLY A 118 -7.83 -2.05 15.39
N GLU A 119 -8.12 -1.13 16.30
CA GLU A 119 -8.29 0.31 16.02
C GLU A 119 -6.94 1.04 16.06
N GLY A 120 -6.90 2.21 15.42
CA GLY A 120 -5.70 3.03 15.35
C GLY A 120 -4.73 2.56 14.27
N GLU A 121 -3.50 3.03 14.40
CA GLU A 121 -2.39 2.70 13.53
C GLU A 121 -1.80 1.33 13.91
N PHE A 122 -0.92 0.82 13.06
CA PHE A 122 -0.23 -0.44 13.20
C PHE A 122 0.81 -0.35 14.28
N GLY A 123 0.58 -1.12 15.33
CA GLY A 123 1.34 -1.00 16.57
C GLY A 123 0.48 -0.53 17.74
N ASP A 124 -0.69 0.04 17.49
CA ASP A 124 -1.56 0.54 18.56
C ASP A 124 -2.25 -0.58 19.34
N VAL A 125 -2.52 -1.74 18.71
CA VAL A 125 -3.06 -2.92 19.38
C VAL A 125 -1.97 -3.97 19.57
N VAL A 126 -1.53 -4.11 20.83
CA VAL A 126 -0.46 -5.01 21.22
C VAL A 126 -0.99 -6.12 22.12
N PHE A 127 -0.72 -7.37 21.75
CA PHE A 127 -0.98 -8.56 22.52
C PHE A 127 0.33 -9.07 23.11
N GLU A 128 0.49 -8.95 24.42
CA GLU A 128 1.67 -9.42 25.14
C GLU A 128 1.45 -10.79 25.75
N HIS A 129 2.45 -11.65 25.63
CA HIS A 129 2.54 -12.87 26.43
C HIS A 129 3.94 -13.02 27.05
N PRO A 130 4.08 -13.73 28.19
CA PRO A 130 5.39 -14.02 28.75
C PRO A 130 6.29 -14.82 27.79
N ASP A 131 7.61 -14.70 27.95
CA ASP A 131 8.56 -15.51 27.17
C ASP A 131 8.39 -17.01 27.43
N GLY A 132 8.48 -17.78 26.35
CA GLY A 132 8.23 -19.23 26.35
C GLY A 132 6.76 -19.59 26.52
N TYR A 133 5.84 -18.62 26.48
CA TYR A 133 4.42 -18.91 26.49
C TYR A 133 4.02 -19.65 25.22
N SER A 134 3.32 -20.77 25.39
CA SER A 134 2.83 -21.58 24.28
C SER A 134 1.35 -21.33 24.10
N PHE A 135 1.01 -20.58 23.07
CA PHE A 135 -0.34 -20.47 22.55
C PHE A 135 -0.40 -21.09 21.14
N SER A 136 -1.58 -21.55 20.74
CA SER A 136 -1.81 -22.16 19.43
C SER A 136 -3.14 -21.66 18.88
N GLU A 137 -3.07 -20.56 18.13
CA GLU A 137 -4.22 -20.03 17.42
C GLU A 137 -4.50 -20.83 16.16
N VAL A 138 -5.79 -21.05 15.92
CA VAL A 138 -6.31 -21.75 14.74
C VAL A 138 -7.23 -20.79 14.01
N ILE A 139 -6.65 -20.02 13.10
CA ILE A 139 -7.39 -19.09 12.26
C ILE A 139 -7.82 -19.86 11.02
N ALA A 140 -9.11 -20.19 10.94
CA ALA A 140 -9.60 -21.03 9.86
C ALA A 140 -10.94 -20.54 9.30
N ALA A 141 -11.03 -20.50 7.98
CA ALA A 141 -12.22 -20.11 7.23
C ALA A 141 -12.97 -21.35 6.73
N ASN A 142 -14.29 -21.37 6.93
CA ASN A 142 -15.20 -22.42 6.47
C ASN A 142 -16.60 -21.85 6.21
N GLY A 143 -16.92 -21.60 4.94
CA GLY A 143 -18.20 -21.06 4.52
C GLY A 143 -18.24 -19.53 4.37
N GLY A 144 -17.09 -18.90 4.14
CA GLY A 144 -16.92 -17.45 4.07
C GLY A 144 -15.46 -17.06 4.30
N ASP A 145 -15.22 -15.76 4.52
CA ASP A 145 -13.87 -15.21 4.67
C ASP A 145 -13.53 -14.92 6.13
N VAL A 146 -12.25 -14.98 6.49
CA VAL A 146 -11.74 -14.60 7.82
C VAL A 146 -10.62 -13.59 7.67
N LEU A 147 -10.79 -12.39 8.22
CA LEU A 147 -9.78 -11.34 8.27
C LEU A 147 -9.33 -11.13 9.72
N VAL A 148 -8.00 -11.12 9.93
CA VAL A 148 -7.37 -10.63 11.15
C VAL A 148 -6.45 -9.49 10.77
N ASP A 149 -6.67 -8.32 11.36
CA ASP A 149 -6.06 -7.07 10.92
C ASP A 149 -5.54 -6.20 12.08
N ASN A 150 -4.43 -5.51 11.86
CA ASN A 150 -3.84 -4.54 12.79
C ASN A 150 -3.62 -5.09 14.22
N ILE A 151 -2.77 -6.10 14.37
CA ILE A 151 -2.45 -6.71 15.67
C ILE A 151 -0.96 -7.04 15.76
N VAL A 152 -0.33 -6.64 16.86
CA VAL A 152 1.06 -7.00 17.19
C VAL A 152 1.08 -8.03 18.31
N TRP A 153 1.63 -9.22 18.07
CA TRP A 153 1.94 -10.19 19.13
C TRP A 153 3.38 -10.04 19.61
N ARG A 154 3.52 -9.67 20.89
CA ARG A 154 4.79 -9.52 21.61
C ARG A 154 5.06 -10.67 22.58
N GLY A 155 6.33 -10.96 22.76
CA GLY A 155 6.86 -12.03 23.60
C GLY A 155 7.49 -13.16 22.79
N VAL A 156 8.53 -13.80 23.33
CA VAL A 156 9.16 -14.94 22.68
C VAL A 156 8.25 -16.17 22.78
N ALA A 157 7.79 -16.70 21.64
CA ALA A 157 6.85 -17.82 21.64
C ALA A 157 7.52 -19.16 22.06
N GLY A 158 6.79 -19.96 22.83
CA GLY A 158 7.17 -21.34 23.18
C GLY A 158 6.42 -22.39 22.36
N GLY A 159 7.03 -23.56 22.17
CA GLY A 159 6.45 -24.70 21.44
C GLY A 159 6.38 -24.50 19.92
N ASN A 160 5.61 -25.37 19.25
CA ASN A 160 5.47 -25.39 17.78
C ASN A 160 4.06 -24.97 17.36
N GLY A 161 3.91 -24.40 16.15
CA GLY A 161 2.59 -24.12 15.56
C GLY A 161 1.78 -23.06 16.33
N ASN A 162 2.40 -21.92 16.61
CA ASN A 162 1.80 -20.86 17.45
C ASN A 162 0.61 -20.16 16.80
N VAL A 163 0.67 -19.95 15.49
CA VAL A 163 -0.47 -19.49 14.68
C VAL A 163 -0.57 -20.39 13.46
N THR A 164 -1.74 -20.98 13.26
CA THR A 164 -1.99 -21.93 12.18
C THR A 164 -3.19 -21.51 11.34
N ILE A 165 -3.04 -21.61 10.02
CA ILE A 165 -4.02 -21.15 9.05
C ILE A 165 -4.60 -22.31 8.23
N ARG A 166 -5.90 -22.25 7.95
CA ARG A 166 -6.56 -23.07 6.94
C ARG A 166 -7.81 -22.39 6.37
N ALA A 167 -7.95 -22.37 5.05
CA ALA A 167 -9.21 -22.10 4.37
C ALA A 167 -9.68 -23.37 3.65
N HIS A 168 -10.99 -23.64 3.67
CA HIS A 168 -11.57 -24.67 2.80
C HIS A 168 -11.70 -24.13 1.36
N GLY A 169 -11.98 -25.02 0.41
CA GLY A 169 -12.05 -24.64 -1.00
C GLY A 169 -13.16 -23.61 -1.26
N GLY A 170 -12.78 -22.45 -1.80
CA GLY A 170 -13.67 -21.33 -2.05
C GLY A 170 -13.78 -20.30 -0.92
N ASP A 171 -13.06 -20.52 0.19
CA ASP A 171 -12.96 -19.62 1.34
C ASP A 171 -11.57 -18.97 1.41
N GLU A 172 -11.45 -17.90 2.20
CA GLU A 172 -10.23 -17.12 2.36
C GLU A 172 -9.87 -16.86 3.83
N VAL A 173 -8.57 -16.89 4.16
CA VAL A 173 -8.05 -16.33 5.41
C VAL A 173 -7.03 -15.24 5.06
N THR A 174 -7.23 -14.04 5.59
CA THR A 174 -6.32 -12.91 5.40
C THR A 174 -5.75 -12.48 6.75
N LEU A 175 -4.43 -12.49 6.85
CA LEU A 175 -3.69 -11.81 7.89
C LEU A 175 -3.14 -10.51 7.28
N ARG A 176 -3.65 -9.38 7.73
CA ARG A 176 -3.24 -8.06 7.26
C ARG A 176 -2.62 -7.30 8.42
N ARG A 177 -1.50 -6.61 8.21
CA ARG A 177 -0.83 -5.80 9.26
C ARG A 177 -0.73 -6.59 10.56
N ILE A 178 -0.04 -7.73 10.50
CA ILE A 178 0.22 -8.59 11.65
C ILE A 178 1.72 -8.59 11.94
N ALA A 179 2.10 -8.23 13.17
CA ALA A 179 3.49 -8.29 13.61
C ALA A 179 3.72 -9.38 14.64
N ARG A 180 4.82 -10.10 14.49
CA ARG A 180 5.39 -11.03 15.46
C ARG A 180 6.93 -10.89 15.48
N PRO A 181 7.47 -9.86 16.13
CA PRO A 181 8.88 -9.48 16.01
C PRO A 181 9.84 -10.26 16.93
N ASP A 182 9.32 -10.92 17.97
CA ASP A 182 10.15 -11.46 19.06
C ASP A 182 10.49 -12.96 18.89
N GLY A 183 9.96 -13.61 17.84
CA GLY A 183 10.36 -14.96 17.46
C GLY A 183 9.89 -16.09 18.39
N SER A 184 10.70 -17.16 18.46
CA SER A 184 10.42 -18.36 19.26
C SER A 184 11.68 -18.90 19.94
N ASN A 185 11.52 -19.63 21.05
CA ASN A 185 12.65 -20.28 21.77
C ASN A 185 12.69 -21.82 21.61
N ASP A 186 11.65 -22.42 21.04
CA ASP A 186 11.54 -23.84 20.67
C ASP A 186 11.04 -23.94 19.22
N HIS A 187 10.97 -25.13 18.62
CA HIS A 187 10.69 -25.44 17.20
C HIS A 187 9.42 -24.83 16.55
N GLY A 188 9.21 -23.52 16.67
CA GLY A 188 8.00 -22.80 16.28
C GLY A 188 8.23 -21.84 15.11
N GLU A 189 7.28 -21.90 14.20
CA GLU A 189 7.10 -20.98 13.08
C GLU A 189 6.33 -19.71 13.49
N GLY A 190 6.52 -18.64 12.73
CA GLY A 190 5.70 -17.43 12.85
C GLY A 190 4.26 -17.68 12.42
N VAL A 191 4.04 -18.26 11.25
CA VAL A 191 2.73 -18.74 10.82
C VAL A 191 2.89 -20.04 10.03
N TYR A 192 2.03 -21.01 10.32
CA TYR A 192 1.99 -22.28 9.58
C TYR A 192 0.68 -22.47 8.83
N VAL A 193 0.77 -22.49 7.49
CA VAL A 193 -0.36 -22.86 6.62
C VAL A 193 -0.42 -24.38 6.52
N ARG A 194 -1.56 -24.93 6.93
CA ARG A 194 -1.76 -26.37 7.07
C ARG A 194 -1.80 -27.10 5.73
N PRO A 195 -1.36 -28.38 5.65
CA PRO A 195 -1.49 -29.18 4.43
C PRO A 195 -2.93 -29.26 3.92
N GLU A 196 -3.90 -29.26 4.83
CA GLU A 196 -5.32 -29.36 4.49
C GLU A 196 -5.93 -28.06 3.92
N HIS A 197 -5.15 -26.99 3.79
CA HIS A 197 -5.54 -25.73 3.17
C HIS A 197 -5.82 -25.92 1.66
N ALA A 198 -7.04 -25.58 1.25
CA ALA A 198 -7.54 -25.76 -0.12
C ALA A 198 -8.12 -24.47 -0.72
N GLY A 199 -8.27 -23.42 0.10
CA GLY A 199 -8.73 -22.10 -0.31
C GLY A 199 -7.55 -21.17 -0.61
N VAL A 200 -7.66 -19.94 -0.13
CA VAL A 200 -6.62 -18.90 -0.25
C VAL A 200 -6.19 -18.41 1.13
N ALA A 201 -4.89 -18.23 1.34
CA ALA A 201 -4.33 -17.54 2.49
C ALA A 201 -3.55 -16.30 2.03
N ASN A 202 -3.96 -15.11 2.45
CA ASN A 202 -3.29 -13.86 2.13
C ASN A 202 -2.54 -13.31 3.36
N PHE A 203 -1.33 -12.83 3.13
CA PHE A 203 -0.45 -12.20 4.11
C PHE A 203 -0.07 -10.82 3.59
N GLU A 204 -0.72 -9.80 4.12
CA GLU A 204 -0.64 -8.42 3.62
C GLU A 204 0.09 -7.57 4.66
N HIS A 205 1.24 -6.99 4.28
CA HIS A 205 2.01 -6.06 5.13
C HIS A 205 2.34 -6.62 6.52
N CYS A 206 2.68 -7.91 6.59
CA CYS A 206 3.01 -8.59 7.84
C CYS A 206 4.50 -8.43 8.22
N TRP A 207 4.80 -8.46 9.51
CA TRP A 207 6.17 -8.50 10.04
C TRP A 207 6.39 -9.78 10.85
N LEU A 208 7.20 -10.71 10.33
CA LEU A 208 7.55 -11.96 11.02
C LEU A 208 9.06 -12.09 11.19
N GLU A 209 9.52 -12.14 12.43
CA GLU A 209 10.94 -12.10 12.72
C GLU A 209 11.39 -13.02 13.86
N ASN A 210 12.66 -13.44 13.80
CA ASN A 210 13.39 -14.16 14.85
C ASN A 210 12.87 -15.56 15.20
N PHE A 211 12.05 -16.17 14.35
CA PHE A 211 11.57 -17.54 14.58
C PHE A 211 12.68 -18.58 14.39
N THR A 212 12.75 -19.56 15.29
CA THR A 212 13.75 -20.64 15.21
C THR A 212 13.49 -21.65 14.09
N ASP A 213 12.31 -21.60 13.48
CA ASP A 213 11.96 -22.32 12.27
C ASP A 213 11.67 -21.34 11.11
N ASN A 214 10.54 -21.44 10.42
CA ASN A 214 10.18 -20.50 9.35
C ASN A 214 9.43 -19.28 9.92
N GLY A 215 9.59 -18.11 9.32
CA GLY A 215 8.71 -16.96 9.56
C GLY A 215 7.31 -17.32 9.06
N LEU A 216 7.17 -17.45 7.74
CA LEU A 216 6.00 -18.02 7.09
C LEU A 216 6.29 -19.44 6.55
N TYR A 217 5.60 -20.45 7.08
CA TYR A 217 5.57 -21.80 6.54
C TYR A 217 4.29 -22.01 5.71
N GLY A 218 4.33 -21.57 4.45
CA GLY A 218 3.26 -21.65 3.46
C GLY A 218 3.37 -22.82 2.45
N SER A 219 4.43 -23.64 2.47
CA SER A 219 4.61 -24.66 1.43
C SER A 219 3.88 -25.99 1.65
N ALA A 220 3.39 -26.26 2.86
CA ALA A 220 2.79 -27.56 3.19
C ALA A 220 1.55 -27.95 2.36
N PRO A 221 0.69 -27.02 1.87
CA PRO A 221 -0.42 -27.35 0.97
C PRO A 221 0.00 -28.08 -0.31
N ALA A 222 1.22 -27.85 -0.82
CA ALA A 222 1.72 -28.53 -2.02
C ALA A 222 2.41 -29.88 -1.74
N GLY A 223 2.44 -30.33 -0.48
CA GLY A 223 2.97 -31.65 -0.13
C GLY A 223 2.12 -32.77 -0.73
N SER A 224 2.65 -34.01 -0.71
CA SER A 224 1.94 -35.19 -1.26
C SER A 224 0.62 -35.54 -0.56
N HIS A 225 0.34 -34.94 0.59
CA HIS A 225 -0.90 -35.08 1.36
C HIS A 225 -1.62 -33.75 1.52
N GLY A 226 -1.19 -32.71 0.80
CA GLY A 226 -1.78 -31.38 0.86
C GLY A 226 -2.84 -31.17 -0.22
N ASN A 227 -3.70 -30.18 0.01
CA ASN A 227 -4.82 -29.85 -0.86
C ASN A 227 -4.51 -28.73 -1.87
N ASP A 228 -3.25 -28.30 -1.96
CA ASP A 228 -2.73 -27.36 -2.96
C ASP A 228 -3.38 -25.98 -2.96
N GLY A 229 -3.93 -25.53 -1.82
CA GLY A 229 -4.44 -24.16 -1.70
C GLY A 229 -3.35 -23.11 -1.81
N ALA A 230 -3.73 -21.93 -2.31
CA ALA A 230 -2.81 -20.84 -2.62
C ALA A 230 -2.41 -20.06 -1.37
N VAL A 231 -1.14 -19.63 -1.35
CA VAL A 231 -0.60 -18.75 -0.31
C VAL A 231 -0.05 -17.51 -0.99
N ASN A 232 -0.50 -16.32 -0.59
CA ASN A 232 -0.09 -15.06 -1.20
C ASN A 232 0.54 -14.15 -0.15
N VAL A 233 1.63 -13.50 -0.52
CA VAL A 233 2.33 -12.50 0.30
C VAL A 233 2.39 -11.20 -0.48
N THR A 234 1.99 -10.11 0.17
CA THR A 234 2.03 -8.76 -0.39
C THR A 234 2.69 -7.82 0.63
N GLY A 235 3.85 -7.27 0.28
CA GLY A 235 4.62 -6.40 1.17
C GLY A 235 5.16 -7.12 2.41
N GLY A 236 5.53 -6.34 3.43
CA GLY A 236 5.92 -6.84 4.74
C GLY A 236 7.41 -7.14 4.92
N LEU A 237 7.79 -7.44 6.17
CA LEU A 237 9.16 -7.75 6.60
C LEU A 237 9.22 -9.18 7.12
N TYR A 238 10.11 -9.96 6.51
CA TYR A 238 10.37 -11.33 6.93
C TYR A 238 11.86 -11.46 7.23
N LYS A 239 12.22 -11.35 8.51
CA LYS A 239 13.60 -11.12 8.94
C LYS A 239 14.10 -12.20 9.88
N ASN A 240 15.32 -12.67 9.65
CA ASN A 240 16.04 -13.54 10.58
C ASN A 240 15.27 -14.75 11.10
N ASN A 241 14.55 -15.44 10.23
CA ASN A 241 13.88 -16.70 10.58
C ASN A 241 14.73 -17.90 10.15
N ASN A 242 15.15 -18.70 11.12
CA ASN A 242 16.27 -19.63 10.98
C ASN A 242 16.18 -20.67 9.84
N ILE A 243 15.00 -21.13 9.43
CA ILE A 243 14.87 -22.12 8.34
C ILE A 243 14.51 -21.46 7.01
N ALA A 244 13.52 -20.58 7.01
CA ALA A 244 13.19 -19.71 5.90
C ALA A 244 12.41 -18.49 6.41
N ASN A 245 12.69 -17.31 5.87
CA ASN A 245 11.86 -16.14 6.11
C ASN A 245 10.46 -16.33 5.50
N ILE A 246 10.42 -16.70 4.22
CA ILE A 246 9.19 -17.09 3.53
C ILE A 246 9.40 -18.45 2.88
N ARG A 247 8.57 -19.43 3.22
CA ARG A 247 8.56 -20.74 2.55
C ARG A 247 7.21 -20.98 1.89
N ILE A 248 7.22 -21.19 0.57
CA ILE A 248 5.99 -21.27 -0.23
C ILE A 248 5.99 -22.50 -1.13
N GLY A 249 4.80 -22.91 -1.61
CA GLY A 249 4.71 -24.10 -2.44
C GLY A 249 3.37 -24.39 -3.10
N GLY A 250 2.23 -23.92 -2.58
CA GLY A 250 0.90 -24.14 -3.19
C GLY A 250 0.82 -23.63 -4.63
N SER A 251 0.01 -24.23 -5.49
CA SER A 251 -0.19 -23.71 -6.85
C SER A 251 -0.79 -22.30 -6.84
N ASN A 252 -0.44 -21.48 -7.84
CA ASN A 252 -0.87 -20.08 -8.00
C ASN A 252 -0.51 -19.16 -6.80
N SER A 253 0.46 -19.57 -5.99
CA SER A 253 0.92 -18.78 -4.86
C SER A 253 1.78 -17.61 -5.32
N THR A 254 1.72 -16.50 -4.60
CA THR A 254 2.44 -15.26 -4.95
C THR A 254 3.27 -14.74 -3.78
N ILE A 255 4.39 -14.11 -4.11
CA ILE A 255 5.15 -13.24 -3.21
C ILE A 255 5.45 -11.97 -3.99
N GLU A 256 4.93 -10.85 -3.51
CA GLU A 256 5.04 -9.55 -4.17
C GLU A 256 5.45 -8.47 -3.17
N GLY A 257 6.43 -7.64 -3.50
CA GLY A 257 6.73 -6.45 -2.69
C GLY A 257 7.36 -6.74 -1.32
N ALA A 258 7.66 -8.00 -1.00
CA ALA A 258 8.14 -8.39 0.31
C ALA A 258 9.62 -8.04 0.51
N THR A 259 9.96 -7.60 1.72
CA THR A 259 11.34 -7.37 2.15
C THR A 259 11.79 -8.51 3.06
N VAL A 260 12.90 -9.13 2.69
CA VAL A 260 13.40 -10.36 3.29
C VAL A 260 14.85 -10.18 3.71
N VAL A 261 15.11 -10.28 5.01
CA VAL A 261 16.41 -9.93 5.59
C VAL A 261 17.05 -11.13 6.28
N LEU A 262 18.32 -11.37 5.97
CA LEU A 262 19.15 -12.43 6.54
C LEU A 262 20.46 -11.85 7.04
N THR A 263 20.55 -11.62 8.34
CA THR A 263 21.73 -11.09 9.03
C THR A 263 22.12 -11.99 10.20
N ASP A 264 23.31 -11.77 10.78
CA ASP A 264 23.76 -12.50 11.98
C ASP A 264 23.07 -12.00 13.27
N GLU A 265 22.19 -10.99 13.15
CA GLU A 265 21.45 -10.40 14.27
C GLU A 265 20.62 -11.47 14.99
N GLN A 266 20.54 -11.39 16.32
CA GLN A 266 19.64 -12.21 17.16
C GLN A 266 19.86 -13.75 17.12
N ARG A 267 20.91 -14.28 16.47
CA ARG A 267 21.25 -15.72 16.50
C ARG A 267 21.40 -16.33 17.90
N GLY A 268 21.71 -15.50 18.88
CA GLY A 268 21.79 -15.90 20.29
C GLY A 268 20.47 -16.42 20.86
N LEU A 269 19.32 -16.03 20.28
CA LEU A 269 17.98 -16.43 20.74
C LEU A 269 17.65 -17.90 20.43
N TRP A 270 18.21 -18.49 19.37
CA TRP A 270 17.85 -19.85 18.93
C TRP A 270 18.53 -20.97 19.73
N GLY A 271 19.36 -20.60 20.70
CA GLY A 271 20.12 -21.52 21.53
C GLY A 271 21.24 -22.26 20.77
N SER A 272 22.10 -22.94 21.51
CA SER A 272 23.26 -23.67 20.96
C SER A 272 22.91 -25.01 20.30
N SER A 273 21.63 -25.40 20.29
CA SER A 273 21.16 -26.72 19.84
C SER A 273 20.83 -26.79 18.35
N ARG A 274 20.74 -25.66 17.64
CA ARG A 274 20.33 -25.62 16.24
C ARG A 274 21.41 -25.11 15.31
N ALA A 275 21.68 -25.91 14.28
CA ALA A 275 22.46 -25.46 13.15
C ALA A 275 21.65 -24.39 12.39
N VAL A 276 22.26 -23.23 12.21
CA VAL A 276 21.65 -22.17 11.40
C VAL A 276 21.58 -22.61 9.94
N ASN A 277 20.44 -22.35 9.29
CA ASN A 277 20.18 -22.82 7.92
C ASN A 277 19.14 -21.94 7.22
N MET A 278 19.29 -20.63 7.36
CA MET A 278 18.32 -19.62 6.94
C MET A 278 18.23 -19.55 5.41
N ARG A 279 17.04 -19.47 4.84
CA ARG A 279 16.84 -18.99 3.46
C ARG A 279 15.99 -17.74 3.51
N GLY A 280 16.10 -16.89 2.50
CA GLY A 280 15.17 -15.78 2.36
C GLY A 280 13.83 -16.32 1.90
N ILE A 281 13.70 -16.50 0.60
CA ILE A 281 12.53 -17.12 -0.03
C ILE A 281 12.87 -18.57 -0.39
N TRP A 282 12.10 -19.51 0.12
CA TRP A 282 12.27 -20.93 -0.16
C TRP A 282 11.03 -21.52 -0.82
N VAL A 283 11.13 -21.80 -2.12
CA VAL A 283 10.11 -22.60 -2.80
C VAL A 283 10.38 -24.08 -2.52
N ARG A 284 9.41 -24.72 -1.87
CA ARG A 284 9.54 -26.10 -1.39
C ARG A 284 8.22 -26.86 -1.53
N GLU A 285 8.28 -28.17 -1.28
CA GLU A 285 7.20 -29.11 -1.58
C GLU A 285 6.85 -29.08 -3.07
N GLY A 286 5.63 -29.41 -3.46
CA GLY A 286 5.28 -29.67 -4.85
C GLY A 286 5.34 -31.15 -5.18
N THR A 287 4.50 -31.52 -6.14
CA THR A 287 4.43 -32.83 -6.76
C THR A 287 4.15 -32.66 -8.24
N GLY A 288 4.15 -33.72 -9.05
CA GLY A 288 3.78 -33.59 -10.46
C GLY A 288 2.43 -32.90 -10.72
N SER A 289 1.51 -32.83 -9.75
CA SER A 289 0.22 -32.14 -9.86
C SER A 289 0.09 -30.86 -9.01
N ASN A 290 1.04 -30.57 -8.13
CA ASN A 290 0.91 -29.50 -7.12
C ASN A 290 2.12 -28.57 -7.15
N GLY A 291 1.91 -27.33 -6.74
CA GLY A 291 2.95 -26.29 -6.71
C GLY A 291 3.35 -25.81 -8.09
N HIS A 292 2.37 -25.43 -8.89
CA HIS A 292 2.56 -24.85 -10.23
C HIS A 292 2.21 -23.37 -10.25
N ASP A 293 2.75 -22.63 -11.22
CA ASP A 293 2.43 -21.23 -11.48
C ASP A 293 2.68 -20.30 -10.27
N ILE A 294 3.79 -20.52 -9.55
CA ILE A 294 4.21 -19.66 -8.43
C ILE A 294 4.87 -18.39 -8.98
N THR A 295 4.50 -17.23 -8.45
CA THR A 295 5.09 -15.93 -8.83
C THR A 295 5.86 -15.35 -7.65
N ILE A 296 7.12 -14.95 -7.89
CA ILE A 296 7.91 -14.13 -6.97
C ILE A 296 8.26 -12.87 -7.75
N ARG A 297 7.81 -11.70 -7.30
CA ARG A 297 8.10 -10.46 -8.02
C ARG A 297 8.31 -9.26 -7.12
N ASP A 298 9.09 -8.31 -7.61
CA ASP A 298 9.23 -7.00 -6.96
C ASP A 298 9.64 -7.11 -5.47
N CYS A 299 10.46 -8.11 -5.13
CA CYS A 299 10.90 -8.35 -3.76
C CYS A 299 12.29 -7.77 -3.51
N ASP A 300 12.57 -7.46 -2.25
CA ASP A 300 13.91 -7.16 -1.76
C ASP A 300 14.42 -8.31 -0.90
N VAL A 301 15.54 -8.92 -1.27
CA VAL A 301 16.17 -9.99 -0.49
C VAL A 301 17.59 -9.59 -0.12
N TYR A 302 17.79 -9.19 1.13
CA TYR A 302 19.07 -8.75 1.67
C TYR A 302 19.71 -9.87 2.50
N ASN A 303 20.89 -10.36 2.07
CA ASN A 303 21.56 -11.51 2.66
C ASN A 303 23.05 -11.30 2.92
N GLU A 304 23.42 -11.29 4.20
CA GLU A 304 24.81 -11.28 4.70
C GLU A 304 25.30 -12.69 5.11
N LEU A 305 24.41 -13.69 5.07
CA LEU A 305 24.69 -15.03 5.55
C LEU A 305 25.14 -15.98 4.43
N PRO A 306 25.86 -17.08 4.74
CA PRO A 306 26.37 -18.01 3.72
C PRO A 306 25.29 -18.88 3.04
N TYR A 307 24.01 -18.62 3.31
CA TYR A 307 22.89 -19.42 2.82
C TYR A 307 22.25 -18.80 1.58
N ALA A 308 21.20 -19.44 1.05
CA ALA A 308 20.57 -19.02 -0.21
C ALA A 308 19.56 -17.88 0.03
N PRO A 309 19.70 -16.73 -0.64
CA PRO A 309 18.70 -15.66 -0.58
C PRO A 309 17.36 -16.15 -1.14
N ILE A 310 17.35 -16.66 -2.38
CA ILE A 310 16.19 -17.33 -2.99
C ILE A 310 16.60 -18.77 -3.37
N GLU A 311 15.92 -19.77 -2.80
CA GLU A 311 16.13 -21.18 -3.13
C GLU A 311 14.86 -21.78 -3.75
N ILE A 312 14.95 -22.14 -5.04
CA ILE A 312 13.91 -22.87 -5.75
C ILE A 312 14.25 -24.36 -5.69
N HIS A 313 13.55 -25.09 -4.82
CA HIS A 313 13.82 -26.50 -4.59
C HIS A 313 12.53 -27.27 -4.33
N PRO A 314 11.64 -27.39 -5.34
CA PRO A 314 10.45 -28.20 -5.24
C PRO A 314 10.80 -29.69 -5.08
N ARG A 315 9.83 -30.50 -4.64
CA ARG A 315 9.94 -31.95 -4.50
C ARG A 315 9.24 -32.67 -5.66
N SER A 316 9.61 -33.94 -5.86
CA SER A 316 8.84 -34.93 -6.61
C SER A 316 8.34 -34.51 -8.01
N GLY A 317 9.13 -33.72 -8.74
CA GLY A 317 8.79 -33.26 -10.10
C GLY A 317 7.70 -32.19 -10.16
N GLY A 318 7.36 -31.55 -9.03
CA GLY A 318 6.56 -30.33 -9.00
C GLY A 318 7.40 -29.08 -9.14
N GLY A 319 6.74 -27.94 -9.04
CA GLY A 319 7.36 -26.62 -9.15
C GLY A 319 7.34 -26.12 -10.57
N SER A 320 6.50 -25.14 -10.84
CA SER A 320 6.70 -24.19 -11.94
C SER A 320 6.45 -22.78 -11.44
N GLY A 321 7.05 -21.81 -12.10
CA GLY A 321 6.92 -20.42 -11.69
C GLY A 321 7.83 -19.44 -12.40
N VAL A 322 7.75 -18.21 -11.93
CA VAL A 322 8.54 -17.07 -12.41
C VAL A 322 9.12 -16.30 -11.23
N VAL A 323 10.36 -15.82 -11.42
CA VAL A 323 10.96 -14.80 -10.56
C VAL A 323 11.26 -13.58 -11.42
N GLU A 324 10.65 -12.44 -11.13
CA GLU A 324 10.80 -11.22 -11.94
C GLU A 324 10.97 -9.96 -11.08
N ASP A 325 11.62 -8.94 -11.64
CA ASP A 325 11.76 -7.61 -11.02
C ASP A 325 12.27 -7.64 -9.57
N THR A 326 13.05 -8.66 -9.20
CA THR A 326 13.45 -8.92 -7.81
C THR A 326 14.90 -8.53 -7.59
N ARG A 327 15.16 -7.83 -6.49
CA ARG A 327 16.47 -7.33 -6.10
C ARG A 327 17.06 -8.20 -4.99
N VAL A 328 18.32 -8.60 -5.13
CA VAL A 328 19.02 -9.45 -4.17
C VAL A 328 20.39 -8.86 -3.82
N TYR A 329 20.59 -8.47 -2.56
CA TYR A 329 21.93 -8.22 -2.02
C TYR A 329 22.45 -9.51 -1.40
N ASN A 330 23.64 -9.97 -1.80
CA ASN A 330 24.17 -11.27 -1.39
C ASN A 330 25.68 -11.22 -1.10
N GLU A 331 26.04 -11.47 0.16
CA GLU A 331 27.42 -11.72 0.59
C GLU A 331 27.74 -13.22 0.70
N GLY A 332 26.69 -14.06 0.61
CA GLY A 332 26.78 -15.50 0.78
C GLY A 332 27.41 -16.25 -0.40
N GLY A 333 27.86 -17.48 -0.13
CA GLY A 333 28.44 -18.36 -1.16
C GLY A 333 27.41 -19.09 -2.04
N ALA A 334 26.14 -19.10 -1.66
CA ALA A 334 25.05 -19.62 -2.49
C ALA A 334 24.67 -18.59 -3.57
N ALA A 335 24.24 -19.08 -4.74
CA ALA A 335 23.71 -18.25 -5.82
C ALA A 335 22.55 -17.37 -5.30
N SER A 336 22.47 -16.11 -5.74
CA SER A 336 21.40 -15.16 -5.37
C SER A 336 20.01 -15.74 -5.65
N ILE A 337 19.82 -16.32 -6.83
CA ILE A 337 18.63 -17.13 -7.15
C ILE A 337 19.12 -18.51 -7.55
N ARG A 338 18.87 -19.50 -6.69
CA ARG A 338 19.34 -20.86 -6.86
C ARG A 338 18.23 -21.79 -7.34
N HIS A 339 18.43 -22.44 -8.48
CA HIS A 339 17.47 -23.36 -9.09
C HIS A 339 17.91 -24.82 -8.95
N ARG A 340 17.07 -25.66 -8.34
CA ARG A 340 17.36 -27.09 -8.14
C ARG A 340 16.36 -28.05 -8.79
N GLY A 341 15.28 -27.54 -9.39
CA GLY A 341 14.27 -28.36 -10.04
C GLY A 341 12.99 -27.58 -10.32
N GLY A 342 12.09 -28.23 -11.07
CA GLY A 342 10.89 -27.60 -11.59
C GLY A 342 11.16 -26.72 -12.81
N ASP A 343 10.07 -26.27 -13.43
CA ASP A 343 10.08 -25.44 -14.64
C ASP A 343 9.97 -23.96 -14.27
N TRP A 344 11.13 -23.32 -14.09
CA TRP A 344 11.22 -21.94 -13.63
C TRP A 344 11.79 -21.02 -14.70
N SER A 345 11.15 -19.87 -14.85
CA SER A 345 11.59 -18.79 -15.71
C SER A 345 11.80 -17.52 -14.88
N GLY A 346 12.15 -16.42 -15.54
CA GLY A 346 12.33 -15.14 -14.87
C GLY A 346 12.88 -14.09 -15.81
N GLN A 347 12.80 -12.84 -15.38
CA GLN A 347 13.37 -11.71 -16.09
C GLN A 347 13.67 -10.56 -15.15
N ASP A 348 14.59 -9.68 -15.57
CA ASP A 348 14.79 -8.38 -14.94
C ASP A 348 15.07 -8.46 -13.43
N ASN A 349 15.78 -9.51 -13.00
CA ASN A 349 16.22 -9.68 -11.62
C ASN A 349 17.61 -9.10 -11.42
N HIS A 350 17.87 -8.52 -10.25
CA HIS A 350 19.08 -7.79 -9.94
C HIS A 350 19.81 -8.45 -8.77
N ALA A 351 21.12 -8.66 -8.91
CA ALA A 351 21.97 -9.22 -7.85
C ALA A 351 23.22 -8.38 -7.61
N THR A 352 23.39 -7.93 -6.38
CA THR A 352 24.49 -7.09 -5.87
C THR A 352 25.15 -7.71 -4.64
N GLY A 353 26.28 -7.17 -4.19
CA GLY A 353 27.02 -7.65 -3.01
C GLY A 353 28.35 -8.34 -3.34
N SER A 354 29.06 -8.80 -2.31
CA SER A 354 30.40 -9.40 -2.44
C SER A 354 30.41 -10.91 -2.67
N GLY A 355 29.24 -11.55 -2.58
CA GLY A 355 29.07 -13.00 -2.60
C GLY A 355 28.89 -13.57 -4.00
N ASN A 356 28.14 -14.68 -4.08
CA ASN A 356 27.82 -15.35 -5.32
C ASN A 356 26.55 -14.77 -5.95
N LEU A 357 26.74 -13.82 -6.87
CA LEU A 357 25.67 -13.05 -7.50
C LEU A 357 24.85 -13.82 -8.54
N ARG A 358 25.15 -15.10 -8.77
CA ARG A 358 24.55 -15.87 -9.86
C ARG A 358 23.02 -15.95 -9.73
N ILE A 359 22.32 -15.67 -10.83
CA ILE A 359 20.89 -15.89 -11.01
C ILE A 359 20.71 -17.07 -11.99
N GLU A 360 20.18 -18.18 -11.49
CA GLU A 360 20.13 -19.45 -12.24
C GLU A 360 18.87 -19.61 -13.13
N THR A 361 17.93 -18.66 -13.08
CA THR A 361 16.67 -18.68 -13.82
C THR A 361 16.55 -17.46 -14.74
N GLY A 362 15.89 -17.64 -15.89
CA GLY A 362 15.44 -16.50 -16.69
C GLY A 362 16.47 -15.85 -17.62
N THR A 363 16.13 -14.65 -18.09
CA THR A 363 16.92 -13.82 -19.02
C THR A 363 16.93 -12.35 -18.57
N ASN A 364 17.74 -11.49 -19.20
CA ASN A 364 17.82 -10.05 -18.86
C ASN A 364 18.15 -9.69 -17.41
N ASN A 365 18.64 -10.64 -16.63
CA ASN A 365 19.06 -10.37 -15.25
C ASN A 365 20.35 -9.55 -15.22
N CYS A 366 20.47 -8.71 -14.20
CA CYS A 366 21.66 -7.94 -13.90
C CYS A 366 22.43 -8.58 -12.73
N GLU A 367 23.71 -8.90 -12.93
CA GLU A 367 24.62 -9.35 -11.86
C GLU A 367 25.82 -8.42 -11.76
N GLY A 368 26.06 -7.83 -10.58
CA GLY A 368 27.22 -6.98 -10.31
C GLY A 368 26.88 -5.62 -9.72
N PRO A 369 27.89 -4.76 -9.50
CA PRO A 369 27.74 -3.50 -8.75
C PRO A 369 26.96 -2.39 -9.48
N ARG A 370 26.53 -2.64 -10.73
CA ARG A 370 25.75 -1.68 -11.55
C ARG A 370 24.25 -2.02 -11.58
N CYS A 371 23.85 -3.01 -10.79
CA CYS A 371 22.46 -3.44 -10.68
C CYS A 371 21.81 -2.74 -9.49
N ASP A 372 20.50 -2.55 -9.57
CA ASP A 372 19.66 -2.15 -8.45
C ASP A 372 19.92 -3.01 -7.20
N ILE A 373 20.04 -2.32 -6.07
CA ILE A 373 20.41 -2.91 -4.79
C ILE A 373 19.12 -3.26 -4.04
N ALA A 374 19.11 -4.42 -3.39
CA ALA A 374 18.04 -4.79 -2.49
C ALA A 374 18.06 -3.94 -1.22
N SER A 375 16.90 -3.45 -0.80
CA SER A 375 16.75 -2.80 0.51
C SER A 375 16.66 -3.83 1.63
N ASP A 376 17.31 -3.57 2.77
CA ASP A 376 17.05 -4.29 4.03
C ASP A 376 15.92 -3.64 4.85
N THR A 377 15.51 -2.44 4.45
CA THR A 377 14.39 -1.70 5.02
C THR A 377 13.13 -1.99 4.25
N PRO A 378 12.04 -2.35 4.94
CA PRO A 378 10.82 -2.72 4.26
C PRO A 378 10.12 -1.52 3.63
N ARG A 379 9.46 -1.77 2.49
CA ARG A 379 8.64 -0.76 1.82
C ARG A 379 7.49 -0.35 2.74
N VAL A 380 7.37 0.95 2.97
CA VAL A 380 6.22 1.50 3.70
C VAL A 380 4.98 1.34 2.82
N PRO A 381 3.87 0.83 3.37
CA PRO A 381 3.70 0.41 4.75
C PRO A 381 4.21 -0.99 5.07
N ILE A 382 4.98 -1.08 6.16
CA ILE A 382 4.68 -2.12 7.14
C ILE A 382 3.75 -1.48 8.14
N GLY A 383 2.48 -1.82 8.07
CA GLY A 383 1.54 -1.27 9.03
C GLY A 383 0.69 -0.15 8.50
N ASP A 384 1.16 1.08 8.30
CA ASP A 384 0.30 2.13 7.73
C ASP A 384 0.95 3.01 6.68
N ARG A 385 0.08 3.44 5.75
CA ARG A 385 0.04 4.83 5.30
C ARG A 385 -1.41 5.29 5.49
N GLU A 386 -1.76 5.54 6.75
CA GLU A 386 -2.51 6.71 7.22
C GLU A 386 -2.03 7.08 8.64
N GLY A 387 -0.71 7.14 8.86
CA GLY A 387 -0.17 7.50 10.17
C GLY A 387 1.32 7.68 10.18
N GLY A 388 1.81 8.77 9.59
CA GLY A 388 2.99 9.44 10.14
C GLY A 388 2.74 9.82 11.62
N PRO A 389 3.76 10.23 12.39
CA PRO A 389 3.66 10.46 13.83
C PRO A 389 2.60 11.52 14.16
N ALA A 390 1.35 11.11 14.35
CA ALA A 390 0.19 11.90 13.96
C ALA A 390 0.34 12.41 12.50
N THR A 391 -0.74 12.39 11.72
CA THR A 391 -0.96 13.57 10.91
C THR A 391 -1.04 14.73 11.89
N ALA A 392 0.08 15.43 12.12
CA ALA A 392 -0.04 16.87 12.05
C ALA A 392 -0.80 17.07 10.75
N GLU A 393 -2.03 17.60 10.83
CA GLU A 393 -2.73 18.08 9.64
C GLU A 393 -1.65 18.71 8.77
N LEU A 394 -1.42 18.13 7.58
CA LEU A 394 -0.46 18.73 6.66
C LEU A 394 -0.89 20.19 6.58
N PRO A 395 0.03 21.13 6.87
CA PRO A 395 -0.36 22.53 6.89
C PRO A 395 -1.06 22.83 5.57
N ASP A 396 -2.16 23.58 5.64
CA ASP A 396 -2.91 24.04 4.47
C ASP A 396 -2.03 25.05 3.70
N MET A 397 -1.03 24.50 3.01
CA MET A 397 -0.01 25.18 2.24
C MET A 397 0.41 24.28 1.08
N ASP A 398 0.77 24.90 -0.03
CA ASP A 398 1.33 24.18 -1.17
C ASP A 398 2.73 23.65 -0.81
N PRO A 399 3.01 22.35 -0.99
CA PRO A 399 4.36 21.81 -0.76
C PRO A 399 5.31 22.22 -1.89
N HIS A 400 6.60 22.26 -1.55
CA HIS A 400 7.67 22.32 -2.54
C HIS A 400 8.05 20.92 -3.02
N LEU A 401 8.16 20.72 -4.34
CA LEU A 401 8.72 19.49 -4.91
C LEU A 401 10.24 19.60 -4.94
N VAL A 402 10.92 18.81 -4.13
CA VAL A 402 12.39 18.75 -4.08
C VAL A 402 12.86 17.42 -4.65
N THR A 403 13.77 17.46 -5.61
CA THR A 403 14.35 16.26 -6.20
C THR A 403 15.87 16.25 -6.18
N PHE A 404 16.44 15.06 -6.04
CA PHE A 404 17.88 14.80 -6.02
C PHE A 404 18.22 13.80 -7.12
N ILE A 405 18.82 14.27 -8.22
CA ILE A 405 18.99 13.50 -9.46
C ILE A 405 20.48 13.37 -9.78
N THR A 406 20.95 12.15 -10.05
CA THR A 406 22.33 11.92 -10.52
C THR A 406 22.39 11.86 -12.05
N ALA A 407 23.58 12.08 -12.62
CA ALA A 407 23.80 11.88 -14.06
C ALA A 407 23.99 10.38 -14.41
N GLU A 408 23.79 10.03 -15.68
CA GLU A 408 24.11 8.70 -16.21
C GLU A 408 25.59 8.35 -15.91
N ASP A 409 25.85 7.10 -15.52
CA ASP A 409 27.17 6.59 -15.10
C ASP A 409 27.78 7.25 -13.83
N SER A 410 27.06 8.12 -13.12
CA SER A 410 27.54 8.69 -11.84
C SER A 410 27.62 7.64 -10.73
N PRO A 411 28.67 7.68 -9.88
CA PRO A 411 28.73 6.85 -8.68
C PRO A 411 27.62 7.23 -7.69
N VAL A 412 27.38 6.37 -6.70
CA VAL A 412 26.48 6.68 -5.58
C VAL A 412 26.91 8.01 -4.96
N SER A 413 25.93 8.90 -4.81
CA SER A 413 26.07 10.19 -4.16
C SER A 413 24.96 10.30 -3.11
N GLU A 414 25.27 10.87 -1.96
CA GLU A 414 24.38 11.04 -0.81
C GLU A 414 23.85 12.48 -0.73
N TYR A 415 22.63 12.64 -0.24
CA TYR A 415 22.03 13.92 0.12
C TYR A 415 21.48 13.90 1.54
N ARG A 416 21.40 15.10 2.11
CA ARG A 416 20.72 15.37 3.37
C ARG A 416 20.08 16.73 3.33
N PHE A 417 18.83 16.86 3.77
CA PHE A 417 18.21 18.15 4.03
C PHE A 417 17.34 18.15 5.30
N VAL A 418 17.15 19.34 5.87
CA VAL A 418 16.36 19.59 7.08
C VAL A 418 15.27 20.60 6.75
N ALA A 419 14.04 20.29 7.11
CA ALA A 419 12.88 21.15 6.91
C ALA A 419 12.15 21.43 8.23
N ASP A 420 11.57 22.62 8.34
CA ASP A 420 10.80 23.06 9.51
C ASP A 420 9.35 22.51 9.51
N GLY A 421 9.01 21.70 8.50
CA GLY A 421 7.70 21.07 8.36
C GLY A 421 7.77 19.73 7.64
N PRO A 422 6.62 19.02 7.51
CA PRO A 422 6.57 17.64 7.05
C PRO A 422 7.25 17.40 5.71
N ILE A 423 7.89 16.24 5.56
CA ILE A 423 8.48 15.77 4.30
C ILE A 423 7.72 14.50 3.89
N ASP A 424 7.14 14.49 2.70
CA ASP A 424 6.49 13.33 2.11
C ASP A 424 7.29 12.80 0.91
N ALA A 425 7.65 11.52 0.97
CA ALA A 425 8.39 10.88 -0.12
C ALA A 425 7.43 10.41 -1.23
N LEU A 426 7.74 10.79 -2.46
CA LEU A 426 6.92 10.46 -3.63
C LEU A 426 7.33 9.10 -4.22
N SER A 427 6.46 8.10 -4.05
CA SER A 427 6.66 6.75 -4.60
C SER A 427 6.31 6.62 -6.09
N ASP A 428 5.48 7.55 -6.59
CA ASP A 428 5.17 7.69 -8.00
C ASP A 428 6.16 8.65 -8.64
N THR A 429 6.49 8.39 -9.91
CA THR A 429 7.42 9.21 -10.68
C THR A 429 6.74 10.51 -11.13
N PRO A 430 7.07 11.70 -10.57
CA PRO A 430 6.64 12.99 -11.11
C PRO A 430 7.10 13.21 -12.57
N TYR A 431 8.32 12.78 -12.90
CA TYR A 431 8.88 12.83 -14.26
C TYR A 431 10.11 11.92 -14.41
N ASP A 432 10.50 11.64 -15.66
CA ASP A 432 11.75 10.95 -15.95
C ASP A 432 12.93 11.93 -15.93
N SER A 433 14.06 11.50 -15.37
CA SER A 433 15.31 12.23 -15.35
C SER A 433 15.83 12.52 -16.77
N PRO A 434 16.81 13.41 -16.94
CA PRO A 434 17.46 13.63 -18.23
C PRO A 434 18.07 12.35 -18.86
N SER A 435 18.33 11.33 -18.04
CA SER A 435 18.84 10.01 -18.46
C SER A 435 17.72 9.04 -18.88
N GLY A 436 16.44 9.44 -18.73
CA GLY A 436 15.27 8.61 -19.03
C GLY A 436 14.89 7.62 -17.93
N ASN A 437 15.43 7.79 -16.72
CA ASN A 437 15.10 6.95 -15.56
C ASN A 437 14.09 7.67 -14.67
N ALA A 438 13.24 6.91 -13.97
CA ALA A 438 12.27 7.48 -13.05
C ALA A 438 12.94 8.30 -11.93
N VAL A 439 12.44 9.52 -11.69
CA VAL A 439 12.73 10.31 -10.49
C VAL A 439 11.61 10.03 -9.49
N ARG A 440 11.86 9.21 -8.47
CA ARG A 440 10.90 8.88 -7.41
C ARG A 440 11.65 8.37 -6.19
N ALA A 441 11.14 8.68 -5.00
CA ALA A 441 11.68 8.12 -3.77
C ALA A 441 11.39 6.61 -3.73
N THR A 442 12.43 5.80 -3.58
CA THR A 442 12.29 4.33 -3.52
C THR A 442 12.50 3.80 -2.11
N SER A 443 13.67 3.30 -1.78
CA SER A 443 14.00 2.70 -0.47
C SER A 443 15.45 2.96 -0.06
N ASN A 444 16.05 3.97 -0.68
CA ASN A 444 17.42 4.45 -0.58
C ASN A 444 17.50 5.75 0.25
N TYR A 445 16.46 6.04 1.03
CA TYR A 445 16.32 7.23 1.86
C TYR A 445 15.70 6.89 3.21
N GLU A 446 15.90 7.77 4.19
CA GLU A 446 15.32 7.75 5.52
C GLU A 446 14.77 9.16 5.83
N ILE A 447 13.55 9.24 6.37
CA ILE A 447 12.98 10.48 6.90
C ILE A 447 12.84 10.29 8.41
N THR A 448 13.52 11.12 9.18
CA THR A 448 13.43 11.14 10.64
C THR A 448 12.86 12.47 11.12
N ARG A 449 12.35 12.48 12.35
CA ARG A 449 11.91 13.69 13.03
C ARG A 449 12.72 13.83 14.30
N GLU A 450 13.46 14.93 14.41
CA GLU A 450 14.20 15.31 15.61
C GLU A 450 13.59 16.60 16.16
N ASP A 451 12.92 16.52 17.32
CA ASP A 451 12.14 17.64 17.90
C ASP A 451 11.05 18.19 16.93
N ASP A 452 11.20 19.45 16.49
CA ASP A 452 10.32 20.13 15.53
C ASP A 452 10.93 20.20 14.12
N GLU A 453 12.07 19.53 13.88
CA GLU A 453 12.74 19.47 12.59
C GLU A 453 12.50 18.12 11.90
N HIS A 454 12.29 18.16 10.59
CA HIS A 454 12.16 16.99 9.72
C HIS A 454 13.44 16.81 8.92
N VAL A 455 14.08 15.65 9.00
CA VAL A 455 15.36 15.38 8.35
C VAL A 455 15.16 14.28 7.32
N ALA A 456 15.59 14.52 6.09
CA ALA A 456 15.64 13.51 5.03
C ALA A 456 17.08 13.26 4.61
N GLU A 457 17.49 12.00 4.64
CA GLU A 457 18.81 11.52 4.22
C GLU A 457 18.63 10.42 3.18
N GLY A 458 19.42 10.42 2.12
CA GLY A 458 19.31 9.37 1.11
C GLY A 458 20.44 9.38 0.11
N SER A 459 20.36 8.50 -0.90
CA SER A 459 21.43 8.35 -1.89
C SER A 459 20.91 7.96 -3.25
N SER A 460 21.50 8.46 -4.32
CA SER A 460 21.11 8.10 -5.70
C SER A 460 22.33 7.87 -6.59
N ALA A 461 22.13 7.22 -7.74
CA ALA A 461 23.20 6.87 -8.68
C ALA A 461 22.69 6.66 -10.11
N ASN A 462 23.63 6.67 -11.08
CA ASN A 462 23.41 6.20 -12.46
C ASN A 462 22.17 6.78 -13.17
N GLY A 463 21.90 8.07 -13.03
CA GLY A 463 20.82 8.73 -13.75
C GLY A 463 19.47 8.67 -13.05
N TYR A 464 19.35 8.01 -11.90
CA TYR A 464 18.13 8.00 -11.08
C TYR A 464 18.05 9.24 -10.20
N GLY A 465 16.87 9.45 -9.59
CA GLY A 465 16.71 10.47 -8.56
C GLY A 465 15.58 10.17 -7.59
N ASP A 466 15.64 10.81 -6.44
CA ASP A 466 14.60 10.75 -5.40
C ASP A 466 13.76 12.03 -5.42
N ALA A 467 12.49 11.95 -5.02
CA ALA A 467 11.54 13.07 -5.04
C ALA A 467 10.74 13.17 -3.74
N PHE A 468 10.60 14.40 -3.24
CA PHE A 468 9.96 14.72 -1.96
C PHE A 468 9.02 15.93 -2.10
N GLU A 469 7.87 15.88 -1.45
CA GLU A 469 7.06 17.06 -1.14
C GLU A 469 7.46 17.58 0.24
N VAL A 470 7.81 18.87 0.33
CA VAL A 470 8.28 19.51 1.56
C VAL A 470 7.32 20.62 1.96
N TYR A 471 6.71 20.47 3.13
CA TYR A 471 5.67 21.34 3.68
C TYR A 471 6.25 22.32 4.69
N GLY A 472 7.21 23.14 4.25
CA GLY A 472 7.90 24.12 5.12
C GLY A 472 9.21 24.62 4.53
N ALA A 473 9.86 25.52 5.27
CA ALA A 473 11.17 26.05 4.89
C ALA A 473 12.27 24.99 5.09
N ILE A 474 13.22 24.93 4.17
CA ILE A 474 14.41 24.08 4.29
C ILE A 474 15.51 24.91 4.93
N SER A 475 15.99 24.48 6.10
CA SER A 475 16.98 25.20 6.90
C SER A 475 18.42 24.73 6.65
N GLU A 476 18.58 23.50 6.16
CA GLU A 476 19.87 22.93 5.79
C GLU A 476 19.71 21.99 4.59
N ALA A 477 20.66 22.02 3.65
CA ALA A 477 20.76 21.04 2.58
C ALA A 477 22.23 20.76 2.26
N SER A 478 22.55 19.52 1.90
CA SER A 478 23.88 19.11 1.50
C SER A 478 23.84 17.92 0.55
N VAL A 479 24.82 17.85 -0.35
CA VAL A 479 25.10 16.71 -1.21
C VAL A 479 26.59 16.40 -1.14
N ASP A 480 26.98 15.14 -1.23
CA ASP A 480 28.39 14.71 -1.11
C ASP A 480 29.18 14.79 -2.43
N SER A 481 28.49 15.09 -3.54
CA SER A 481 29.03 15.08 -4.90
C SER A 481 28.44 16.19 -5.76
N GLU A 482 29.29 16.84 -6.56
CA GLU A 482 28.88 17.83 -7.58
C GLU A 482 28.11 17.19 -8.75
N ASP A 483 28.12 15.85 -8.85
CA ASP A 483 27.38 15.09 -9.87
C ASP A 483 25.89 14.91 -9.50
N MET A 484 25.48 15.30 -8.29
CA MET A 484 24.08 15.33 -7.88
C MET A 484 23.46 16.71 -8.18
N VAL A 485 22.34 16.69 -8.89
CA VAL A 485 21.53 17.84 -9.23
C VAL A 485 20.38 17.94 -8.24
N ILE A 486 20.21 19.11 -7.63
CA ILE A 486 19.06 19.46 -6.80
C ILE A 486 18.08 20.25 -7.67
N GLU A 487 16.80 19.89 -7.66
CA GLU A 487 15.73 20.69 -8.27
C GLU A 487 14.68 21.06 -7.22
N LEU A 488 14.19 22.29 -7.27
CA LEU A 488 13.08 22.84 -6.49
C LEU A 488 11.98 23.24 -7.46
N ASP A 489 10.82 22.60 -7.37
CA ASP A 489 9.66 22.82 -8.24
C ASP A 489 10.00 22.70 -9.75
N GLY A 490 10.98 21.85 -10.06
CA GLY A 490 11.51 21.63 -11.40
C GLY A 490 12.60 22.62 -11.85
N ASP A 491 12.96 23.60 -11.02
CA ASP A 491 14.09 24.49 -11.26
C ASP A 491 15.36 23.93 -10.63
N ARG A 492 16.44 23.83 -11.39
CA ARG A 492 17.76 23.45 -10.85
C ARG A 492 18.30 24.53 -9.91
N VAL A 493 18.66 24.13 -8.69
CA VAL A 493 19.21 24.98 -7.63
C VAL A 493 20.50 24.37 -7.06
N ASP A 494 21.26 25.15 -6.29
CA ASP A 494 22.26 24.61 -5.36
C ASP A 494 21.72 24.53 -3.93
N ALA A 495 22.50 23.97 -3.00
CA ALA A 495 22.05 23.75 -1.63
C ALA A 495 21.76 25.06 -0.86
N ASP A 496 22.54 26.12 -1.12
CA ASP A 496 22.32 27.43 -0.49
C ASP A 496 21.06 28.09 -1.08
N GLU A 497 20.86 27.97 -2.40
CA GLU A 497 19.68 28.48 -3.11
C GLU A 497 18.39 27.74 -2.71
N LEU A 498 18.45 26.43 -2.47
CA LEU A 498 17.32 25.63 -1.95
C LEU A 498 16.85 26.18 -0.59
N VAL A 499 17.79 26.49 0.31
CA VAL A 499 17.50 27.08 1.62
C VAL A 499 16.93 28.49 1.46
N GLU A 500 17.53 29.34 0.63
CA GLU A 500 17.06 30.72 0.43
C GLU A 500 15.64 30.79 -0.15
N ARG A 501 15.33 29.94 -1.16
CA ARG A 501 14.05 29.98 -1.88
C ARG A 501 12.86 29.41 -1.12
N THR A 502 13.11 28.62 -0.07
CA THR A 502 12.06 28.01 0.75
C THR A 502 11.80 28.80 2.05
N GLN A 503 12.59 29.83 2.35
CA GLN A 503 12.32 30.72 3.48
C GLN A 503 11.06 31.56 3.25
N PRO A 504 10.23 31.79 4.29
CA PRO A 504 9.08 32.68 4.20
C PRO A 504 9.54 34.10 3.86
N GLU A 505 8.85 34.78 2.94
CA GLU A 505 9.14 36.19 2.66
C GLU A 505 8.94 37.01 3.95
N GLU A 506 10.01 37.62 4.45
CA GLU A 506 9.98 38.52 5.60
C GLU A 506 8.89 39.58 5.36
N ALA A 507 7.87 39.62 6.21
CA ALA A 507 6.86 40.66 6.16
C ALA A 507 7.56 42.01 6.34
N ASP A 508 7.49 42.86 5.31
CA ASP A 508 7.96 44.24 5.36
C ASP A 508 7.28 44.95 6.56
N ASP A 509 8.03 45.03 7.66
CA ASP A 509 7.64 45.70 8.90
C ASP A 509 7.74 47.21 8.66
N ASP A 510 6.76 47.76 7.93
CA ASP A 510 6.65 49.18 7.66
C ASP A 510 6.11 49.89 8.91
N GLU A 511 7.00 50.05 9.90
CA GLU A 511 6.82 50.93 11.05
C GLU A 511 6.55 52.37 10.56
N THR A 512 5.27 52.75 10.49
CA THR A 512 4.88 54.15 10.57
C THR A 512 3.92 54.38 11.73
N GLY A 513 4.50 54.89 12.81
CA GLY A 513 3.85 55.13 14.08
C GLY A 513 2.73 56.16 14.07
N GLY A 514 1.90 56.07 15.11
CA GLY A 514 0.86 57.05 15.42
C GLY A 514 0.20 56.75 16.76
N ASN A 515 0.87 57.14 17.85
CA ASN A 515 0.37 57.09 19.22
C ASN A 515 -0.62 58.23 19.53
N TYR A 516 -1.88 57.93 19.83
CA TYR A 516 -2.81 58.73 20.67
C TYR A 516 -3.92 57.77 21.17
N ASP A 517 -3.91 57.36 22.43
CA ASP A 517 -4.48 57.99 23.64
C ASP A 517 -5.97 57.67 23.88
N GLU A 518 -6.26 57.36 25.15
CA GLU A 518 -7.46 56.76 25.71
C GLU A 518 -8.73 57.63 25.60
N THR A 519 -9.92 57.00 25.56
CA THR A 519 -10.94 57.03 26.65
C THR A 519 -12.36 56.68 26.17
N ASP A 520 -13.01 55.80 26.94
CA ASP A 520 -14.38 55.82 27.49
C ASP A 520 -15.59 56.16 26.59
N GLY A 521 -16.66 55.36 26.73
CA GLY A 521 -17.98 55.71 26.19
C GLY A 521 -18.93 54.55 25.96
N SER A 522 -19.62 54.13 27.01
CA SER A 522 -20.89 53.39 26.99
C SER A 522 -21.96 54.06 26.11
N ASP A 523 -22.79 53.28 25.42
CA ASP A 523 -24.25 53.41 25.54
C ASP A 523 -25.00 52.18 24.98
N ASP A 524 -26.07 51.84 25.69
CA ASP A 524 -27.07 50.82 25.38
C ASP A 524 -27.89 51.20 24.14
N THR A 525 -28.49 50.22 23.43
CA THR A 525 -29.95 50.20 23.22
C THR A 525 -30.48 48.94 22.53
N ASP A 526 -31.58 48.49 23.14
CA ASP A 526 -32.53 47.41 22.83
C ASP A 526 -33.10 47.34 21.40
N GLY A 527 -33.55 46.14 20.98
CA GLY A 527 -34.46 46.00 19.84
C GLY A 527 -34.81 44.57 19.38
N ASP A 528 -35.68 43.90 20.14
CA ASP A 528 -36.40 42.63 19.92
C ASP A 528 -37.24 42.57 18.58
N PRO A 529 -38.04 41.52 18.23
CA PRO A 529 -37.66 40.32 17.45
C PRO A 529 -38.62 39.96 16.27
N SER A 530 -38.20 38.98 15.45
CA SER A 530 -39.03 37.98 14.71
C SER A 530 -40.00 38.48 13.59
N PRO A 531 -40.72 37.59 12.87
CA PRO A 531 -40.27 36.63 11.84
C PRO A 531 -41.11 36.76 10.53
N ALA A 532 -40.71 36.14 9.43
CA ALA A 532 -41.60 35.43 8.49
C ALA A 532 -40.89 35.08 7.18
N ASP A 533 -41.13 33.84 6.77
CA ASP A 533 -40.82 33.20 5.50
C ASP A 533 -41.33 33.99 4.28
N ASP A 534 -40.60 33.87 3.17
CA ASP A 534 -41.21 33.54 1.88
C ASP A 534 -40.14 32.90 0.96
N GLU A 535 -40.43 31.68 0.54
CA GLU A 535 -39.76 30.94 -0.52
C GLU A 535 -39.95 31.65 -1.87
N GLN A 536 -38.86 31.92 -2.61
CA GLN A 536 -38.74 31.51 -4.01
C GLN A 536 -37.36 31.83 -4.61
N SER A 537 -36.69 30.75 -5.00
CA SER A 537 -35.84 30.56 -6.19
C SER A 537 -35.39 31.80 -6.96
N ASP A 538 -34.07 32.01 -7.00
CA ASP A 538 -33.34 32.14 -8.26
C ASP A 538 -32.03 31.38 -8.10
N SER A 539 -31.80 30.42 -8.99
CA SER A 539 -30.54 29.71 -9.15
C SER A 539 -29.51 30.68 -9.72
N ASP A 540 -28.46 30.99 -8.97
CA ASP A 540 -27.31 31.74 -9.47
C ASP A 540 -26.47 30.85 -10.43
N ASP A 541 -26.98 30.59 -11.65
CA ASP A 541 -26.24 29.94 -12.77
C ASP A 541 -25.31 30.95 -13.49
N ASP A 542 -24.82 31.97 -12.79
CA ASP A 542 -23.98 33.05 -13.35
C ASP A 542 -22.63 33.26 -12.60
N SER A 543 -22.26 32.40 -11.63
CA SER A 543 -20.93 32.46 -10.97
C SER A 543 -19.84 31.66 -11.70
N LEU A 544 -20.21 30.59 -12.44
CA LEU A 544 -19.27 29.69 -13.11
C LEU A 544 -19.15 29.99 -14.62
N SER A 545 -18.28 30.92 -14.97
CA SER A 545 -18.18 31.48 -16.33
C SER A 545 -17.44 30.59 -17.35
N ASN A 546 -16.61 29.65 -16.89
CA ASN A 546 -15.83 28.78 -17.78
C ASN A 546 -16.50 27.41 -17.94
N VAL A 547 -16.23 26.72 -19.05
CA VAL A 547 -16.83 25.41 -19.36
C VAL A 547 -15.76 24.40 -19.78
N ILE A 548 -15.86 23.17 -19.27
CA ILE A 548 -15.05 22.02 -19.70
C ILE A 548 -15.99 20.93 -20.20
N VAL A 549 -15.68 20.35 -21.35
CA VAL A 549 -16.42 19.20 -21.90
C VAL A 549 -15.43 18.07 -22.18
N VAL A 550 -15.71 16.90 -21.63
CA VAL A 550 -15.03 15.64 -21.95
C VAL A 550 -15.93 14.87 -22.91
N ASP A 551 -15.51 14.73 -24.17
CA ASP A 551 -16.30 14.19 -25.28
C ASP A 551 -15.73 12.85 -25.72
N GLY A 552 -16.43 11.76 -25.41
CA GLY A 552 -16.05 10.40 -25.78
C GLY A 552 -16.50 9.99 -27.18
N SER A 553 -17.29 10.81 -27.89
CA SER A 553 -17.95 10.45 -29.16
C SER A 553 -17.01 10.13 -30.34
N ALA A 554 -15.70 10.32 -30.16
CA ALA A 554 -14.67 10.00 -31.15
C ALA A 554 -14.33 8.49 -31.23
N SER A 555 -14.74 7.68 -30.25
CA SER A 555 -14.53 6.22 -30.24
C SER A 555 -15.70 5.46 -29.62
N ASP A 556 -15.80 4.16 -29.88
CA ASP A 556 -16.69 3.22 -29.21
C ASP A 556 -16.09 2.63 -27.91
N ASP A 557 -14.90 3.10 -27.52
CA ASP A 557 -14.20 2.72 -26.29
C ASP A 557 -14.56 3.64 -25.11
N VAL A 558 -14.45 3.09 -23.91
CA VAL A 558 -14.71 3.82 -22.66
C VAL A 558 -13.45 4.56 -22.21
N SER A 559 -13.60 5.85 -21.90
CA SER A 559 -12.52 6.71 -21.39
C SER A 559 -12.83 7.19 -19.98
N GLN A 560 -11.82 7.15 -19.11
CA GLN A 560 -11.90 7.67 -17.75
C GLN A 560 -11.22 9.03 -17.69
N TYR A 561 -11.71 9.93 -16.84
CA TYR A 561 -11.06 11.22 -16.63
C TYR A 561 -11.10 11.67 -15.18
N VAL A 562 -10.10 12.49 -14.84
CA VAL A 562 -10.03 13.27 -13.62
C VAL A 562 -9.75 14.72 -14.02
N LEU A 563 -10.59 15.62 -13.54
CA LEU A 563 -10.49 17.06 -13.76
C LEU A 563 -10.35 17.76 -12.40
N THR A 564 -9.38 18.65 -12.25
CA THR A 564 -9.26 19.53 -11.09
C THR A 564 -9.12 20.98 -11.53
N VAL A 565 -9.81 21.89 -10.85
CA VAL A 565 -9.76 23.34 -11.07
C VAL A 565 -9.39 24.05 -9.77
N SER A 566 -8.91 25.29 -9.86
CA SER A 566 -8.50 26.09 -8.70
C SER A 566 -9.66 26.86 -8.04
N GLY A 567 -10.89 26.50 -8.37
CA GLY A 567 -12.10 27.20 -7.95
C GLY A 567 -13.28 26.23 -7.97
N GLU A 568 -14.50 26.76 -7.90
CA GLU A 568 -15.70 25.94 -7.89
C GLU A 568 -15.95 25.25 -9.24
N LEU A 569 -16.45 24.02 -9.21
CA LEU A 569 -16.75 23.13 -10.32
C LEU A 569 -18.13 22.50 -10.12
N GLU A 570 -19.00 22.64 -11.12
CA GLU A 570 -20.31 22.01 -11.11
C GLU A 570 -20.62 21.30 -12.41
N ARG A 571 -21.38 20.21 -12.34
CA ARG A 571 -21.84 19.49 -13.54
C ARG A 571 -22.82 20.36 -14.32
N SER A 572 -22.60 20.46 -15.62
CA SER A 572 -23.43 21.20 -16.56
C SER A 572 -24.27 20.26 -17.42
N GLU A 573 -25.55 20.10 -17.06
CA GLU A 573 -26.51 19.31 -17.85
C GLU A 573 -26.70 19.88 -19.26
N ALA A 574 -26.50 21.19 -19.45
CA ALA A 574 -26.57 21.83 -20.76
C ALA A 574 -25.42 21.44 -21.71
N HIS A 575 -24.29 20.99 -21.15
CA HIS A 575 -23.09 20.58 -21.90
C HIS A 575 -22.80 19.08 -21.79
N THR A 576 -23.67 18.35 -21.09
CA THR A 576 -23.66 16.88 -20.99
C THR A 576 -24.60 16.30 -22.04
N SER A 577 -24.19 15.24 -22.74
CA SER A 577 -25.02 14.60 -23.77
C SER A 577 -24.85 13.10 -23.82
N ILE A 578 -25.94 12.40 -24.11
CA ILE A 578 -25.96 10.96 -24.39
C ILE A 578 -26.40 10.80 -25.85
N VAL A 579 -25.57 10.16 -26.68
CA VAL A 579 -25.84 9.98 -28.11
C VAL A 579 -26.34 8.55 -28.37
N ASN A 580 -27.38 8.37 -29.19
CA ASN A 580 -27.90 7.06 -29.66
C ASN A 580 -28.17 5.99 -28.56
N GLU A 581 -28.82 6.35 -27.46
CA GLU A 581 -29.03 5.50 -26.26
C GLU A 581 -27.76 5.19 -25.44
N GLY A 582 -26.58 5.64 -25.88
CA GLY A 582 -25.30 5.58 -25.17
C GLY A 582 -24.75 4.17 -24.94
N LEU A 583 -23.48 4.07 -24.55
CA LEU A 583 -23.01 2.92 -23.78
C LEU A 583 -23.62 3.02 -22.37
N ALA A 584 -23.77 1.88 -21.68
CA ALA A 584 -24.27 1.88 -20.29
C ALA A 584 -23.41 2.78 -19.35
N TRP A 585 -22.18 3.07 -19.76
CA TRP A 585 -21.23 3.95 -19.10
C TRP A 585 -21.60 5.43 -19.18
N ASP A 586 -22.22 5.88 -20.28
CA ASP A 586 -22.65 7.29 -20.48
C ASP A 586 -23.82 7.69 -19.56
N ALA A 587 -24.46 6.71 -18.90
CA ALA A 587 -25.53 6.94 -17.93
C ALA A 587 -25.04 6.91 -16.46
N LEU A 588 -23.75 6.65 -16.21
CA LEU A 588 -23.20 6.69 -14.87
C LEU A 588 -23.01 8.16 -14.42
N PRO A 589 -23.39 8.51 -13.19
CA PRO A 589 -23.12 9.83 -12.66
C PRO A 589 -21.61 9.98 -12.40
N SER A 590 -21.05 11.09 -12.85
CA SER A 590 -19.71 11.52 -12.43
C SER A 590 -19.72 11.87 -10.94
N ASN A 591 -18.62 11.55 -10.25
CA ASN A 591 -18.41 11.99 -8.87
C ASN A 591 -17.80 13.39 -8.92
N VAL A 592 -18.53 14.38 -8.40
CA VAL A 592 -18.16 15.80 -8.47
C VAL A 592 -18.09 16.34 -7.04
N SER A 593 -16.92 16.84 -6.66
CA SER A 593 -16.69 17.66 -5.47
C SER A 593 -16.56 19.13 -5.88
N GLU A 594 -16.36 20.02 -4.90
CA GLU A 594 -16.32 21.47 -5.10
C GLU A 594 -15.34 21.93 -6.20
N ASP A 595 -14.20 21.26 -6.38
CA ASP A 595 -13.14 21.67 -7.31
C ASP A 595 -12.71 20.55 -8.29
N ARG A 596 -13.32 19.36 -8.19
CA ARG A 596 -12.86 18.15 -8.87
C ARG A 596 -13.99 17.29 -9.41
N ALA A 597 -13.80 16.74 -10.61
CA ALA A 597 -14.72 15.78 -11.21
C ALA A 597 -13.99 14.51 -11.66
N ILE A 598 -14.55 13.36 -11.31
CA ILE A 598 -14.11 12.04 -11.74
C ILE A 598 -15.26 11.38 -12.48
N GLY A 599 -15.04 11.01 -13.73
CA GLY A 599 -16.11 10.45 -14.55
C GLY A 599 -15.61 9.52 -15.65
N VAL A 600 -16.59 9.00 -16.37
CA VAL A 600 -16.38 8.02 -17.44
C VAL A 600 -17.28 8.41 -18.61
N VAL A 601 -16.70 8.53 -19.81
CA VAL A 601 -17.44 8.78 -21.05
C VAL A 601 -17.20 7.66 -22.05
N GLY A 602 -18.28 7.20 -22.67
CA GLY A 602 -18.32 6.28 -23.80
C GLY A 602 -18.55 7.04 -25.10
N GLU A 603 -19.74 6.93 -25.70
CA GLU A 603 -20.10 7.67 -26.92
C GLU A 603 -20.75 9.05 -26.63
N GLY A 604 -20.96 9.38 -25.35
CA GLY A 604 -21.51 10.64 -24.88
C GLY A 604 -20.45 11.69 -24.55
N ALA A 605 -20.90 12.78 -23.92
CA ALA A 605 -20.04 13.83 -23.40
C ALA A 605 -20.50 14.27 -22.02
N ASP A 606 -19.54 14.54 -21.13
CA ASP A 606 -19.79 15.15 -19.83
C ASP A 606 -19.32 16.60 -19.83
N GLY A 607 -20.20 17.51 -19.39
CA GLY A 607 -19.91 18.93 -19.32
C GLY A 607 -19.88 19.46 -17.89
N TYR A 608 -18.98 20.40 -17.63
CA TYR A 608 -18.81 21.07 -16.34
C TYR A 608 -18.70 22.58 -16.52
N ARG A 609 -19.26 23.35 -15.59
CA ARG A 609 -18.96 24.78 -15.42
C ARG A 609 -17.95 24.94 -14.29
N TYR A 610 -17.05 25.93 -14.40
CA TYR A 610 -16.06 26.17 -13.36
C TYR A 610 -15.60 27.63 -13.22
N THR A 611 -15.02 27.97 -12.06
CA THR A 611 -14.25 29.20 -11.81
C THR A 611 -12.77 28.91 -11.61
N GLY A 612 -11.92 29.93 -11.70
CA GLY A 612 -10.47 29.76 -11.55
C GLY A 612 -9.80 29.14 -12.78
N ASN A 613 -8.65 28.49 -12.57
CA ASN A 613 -7.84 27.86 -13.59
C ASN A 613 -8.00 26.35 -13.57
N VAL A 614 -7.79 25.69 -14.72
CA VAL A 614 -7.66 24.23 -14.75
C VAL A 614 -6.28 23.88 -14.21
N ILE A 615 -6.23 23.12 -13.12
CA ILE A 615 -4.99 22.67 -12.47
C ILE A 615 -4.48 21.42 -13.19
N SER A 616 -5.34 20.42 -13.37
CA SER A 616 -4.98 19.18 -14.04
C SER A 616 -6.17 18.58 -14.78
N VAL A 617 -5.86 17.91 -15.90
CA VAL A 617 -6.81 17.04 -16.59
C VAL A 617 -6.08 15.77 -17.00
N GLU A 618 -6.51 14.65 -16.45
CA GLU A 618 -6.05 13.33 -16.85
C GLU A 618 -7.18 12.65 -17.63
N VAL A 619 -6.89 12.15 -18.83
CA VAL A 619 -7.83 11.33 -19.61
C VAL A 619 -7.14 10.02 -19.96
N ARG A 620 -7.68 8.91 -19.45
CA ARG A 620 -7.24 7.55 -19.78
C ARG A 620 -8.24 6.96 -20.77
N GLY A 621 -7.91 7.06 -22.06
CA GLY A 621 -8.75 6.60 -23.16
C GLY A 621 -8.69 7.55 -24.36
N ASN A 622 -9.70 7.48 -25.23
CA ASN A 622 -9.79 8.22 -26.49
C ASN A 622 -10.79 9.39 -26.44
N ALA A 623 -11.09 9.94 -25.25
CA ALA A 623 -11.96 11.11 -25.13
C ALA A 623 -11.23 12.41 -25.49
N ALA A 624 -11.94 13.29 -26.20
CA ALA A 624 -11.48 14.62 -26.53
C ALA A 624 -11.86 15.61 -25.42
N LEU A 625 -10.96 16.55 -25.12
CA LEU A 625 -11.20 17.59 -24.13
C LEU A 625 -11.41 18.95 -24.82
N ARG A 626 -12.43 19.68 -24.38
CA ARG A 626 -12.72 21.04 -24.83
C ARG A 626 -12.86 21.96 -23.62
N ILE A 627 -12.09 23.05 -23.60
CA ILE A 627 -12.11 24.06 -22.54
C ILE A 627 -12.46 25.41 -23.16
N ASP A 628 -13.57 26.00 -22.72
CA ASP A 628 -13.98 27.36 -23.07
C ASP A 628 -13.84 28.26 -21.84
N ARG A 629 -13.16 29.40 -22.01
CA ARG A 629 -13.07 30.44 -20.98
C ARG A 629 -13.88 31.67 -21.38
N GLU A 630 -14.71 32.18 -20.47
CA GLU A 630 -15.22 33.54 -20.56
C GLU A 630 -14.23 34.47 -19.85
N GLY A 631 -13.57 35.31 -20.64
CA GLY A 631 -12.62 36.32 -20.15
C GLY A 631 -13.27 37.68 -19.98
#